data_AF-A0A534KDM2-F1
#
_entry.id   AF-A0A534KDM2-F1
#
_cell.length_a   1.000
_cell.length_b   1.000
_cell.length_c   1.000
_cell.angle_alpha   90.00
_cell.angle_beta   90.00
_cell.angle_gamma   90.00
#
_symmetry.space_group_name_H-M   'P 1'
#
loop_
_entity.id
_entity.type
_entity.pdbx_description
1 polymer ?
#
loop_
_entity_poly.entity_id
_entity_poly.type
_entity_poly.pdbx_seq_one_letter_code
_entity_poly.pdbx_strand_id
1 'polypeptide(L)'
;MAEASIMEALDALKKLDESLKSQDAKFKERESSLQAQASKVEEDRRVLDQERTSLADERDSLVGREKGMRAREKELEQKEQALDARDREFDSAKQQVLAKENQLVAREQELSRRLESLMKREEEMTRRDAETATHAKDIANRKTEIAVRQEQIVKLLEEHKSALDTQIGRNRELVEREKKLAVDEENIAAARAKIAEEAKRLIEREKQLLASEQGVKAASAATMPGPMPAGAKPVAAGPVSPPGARGPQVQPTPVPGTAVRPVQATPVTAQAKPVAKSMMQAEPSSGAESELACPACGTMISSDAIMCYACGHRLQEETAVEEATETEGESEIPCPACGTMISSDAIMCYACGHRMGDEDKASKKAPVSVKKVLKKKVI
;
A
#
# COMPACT_ATOMS: atom_id res chain seq x y z
N MET A 1 12.14 -178.50 -1.36
CA MET A 1 11.05 -177.61 -0.89
C MET A 1 11.54 -176.26 -0.39
N ALA A 2 12.65 -176.15 0.35
CA ALA A 2 13.16 -174.85 0.80
C ALA A 2 13.41 -173.83 -0.35
N GLU A 3 13.99 -174.26 -1.46
CA GLU A 3 14.37 -173.40 -2.60
C GLU A 3 13.17 -172.68 -3.26
N ALA A 4 11.99 -173.31 -3.28
CA ALA A 4 10.78 -172.68 -3.83
C ALA A 4 10.30 -171.50 -2.95
N SER A 5 10.34 -171.67 -1.62
CA SER A 5 10.02 -170.60 -0.68
C SER A 5 11.06 -169.47 -0.71
N ILE A 6 12.33 -169.78 -0.99
CA ILE A 6 13.38 -168.77 -1.22
C ILE A 6 13.10 -167.98 -2.51
N MET A 7 12.71 -168.63 -3.61
CA MET A 7 12.30 -167.96 -4.85
C MET A 7 11.07 -167.06 -4.65
N GLU A 8 10.05 -167.54 -3.93
CA GLU A 8 8.83 -166.78 -3.63
C GLU A 8 9.12 -165.55 -2.73
N ALA A 9 10.02 -165.71 -1.74
CA ALA A 9 10.52 -164.60 -0.93
C ALA A 9 11.35 -163.60 -1.75
N LEU A 10 12.16 -164.07 -2.72
CA LEU A 10 12.90 -163.20 -3.63
C LEU A 10 11.96 -162.40 -4.56
N ASP A 11 10.87 -162.98 -5.04
CA ASP A 11 9.88 -162.25 -5.84
C ASP A 11 9.02 -161.30 -5.00
N ALA A 12 8.75 -161.61 -3.73
CA ALA A 12 8.17 -160.67 -2.79
C ALA A 12 9.12 -159.49 -2.49
N LEU A 13 10.42 -159.76 -2.33
CA LEU A 13 11.46 -158.73 -2.16
C LEU A 13 11.61 -157.85 -3.41
N LYS A 14 11.56 -158.42 -4.63
CA LYS A 14 11.51 -157.65 -5.88
C LYS A 14 10.30 -156.73 -5.92
N LYS A 15 9.10 -157.22 -5.60
CA LYS A 15 7.87 -156.40 -5.55
C LYS A 15 7.94 -155.28 -4.50
N LEU A 16 8.61 -155.52 -3.37
CA LEU A 16 8.88 -154.48 -2.36
C LEU A 16 9.88 -153.44 -2.86
N ASP A 17 11.00 -153.86 -3.44
CA ASP A 17 12.01 -153.00 -4.08
C ASP A 17 11.41 -152.15 -5.22
N GLU A 18 10.57 -152.74 -6.06
CA GLU A 18 9.87 -152.07 -7.16
C GLU A 18 8.76 -151.12 -6.67
N SER A 19 8.07 -151.49 -5.58
CA SER A 19 7.13 -150.60 -4.88
C SER A 19 7.85 -149.41 -4.23
N LEU A 20 8.98 -149.65 -3.56
CA LEU A 20 9.84 -148.61 -2.97
C LEU A 20 10.38 -147.67 -4.05
N LYS A 21 10.91 -148.20 -5.16
CA LYS A 21 11.27 -147.41 -6.35
C LYS A 21 10.11 -146.55 -6.86
N SER A 22 8.88 -147.07 -6.86
CA SER A 22 7.69 -146.30 -7.24
C SER A 22 7.31 -145.21 -6.23
N GLN A 23 7.61 -145.39 -4.94
CA GLN A 23 7.42 -144.37 -3.91
C GLN A 23 8.52 -143.32 -3.97
N ASP A 24 9.78 -143.72 -4.07
CA ASP A 24 10.94 -142.86 -4.29
C ASP A 24 10.74 -141.95 -5.52
N ALA A 25 10.22 -142.49 -6.63
CA ALA A 25 9.90 -141.71 -7.81
C ALA A 25 8.85 -140.63 -7.52
N LYS A 26 7.76 -140.97 -6.83
CA LYS A 26 6.70 -140.04 -6.41
C LYS A 26 7.19 -139.02 -5.38
N PHE A 27 8.09 -139.40 -4.48
CA PHE A 27 8.73 -138.47 -3.54
C PHE A 27 9.65 -137.50 -4.27
N LYS A 28 10.46 -137.94 -5.24
CA LYS A 28 11.31 -137.06 -6.08
C LYS A 28 10.49 -136.14 -6.99
N GLU A 29 9.37 -136.62 -7.54
CA GLU A 29 8.40 -135.80 -8.28
C GLU A 29 7.73 -134.74 -7.38
N ARG A 30 7.37 -135.12 -6.14
CA ARG A 30 6.82 -134.19 -5.15
C ARG A 30 7.87 -133.19 -4.62
N GLU A 31 9.11 -133.63 -4.43
CA GLU A 31 10.23 -132.80 -4.00
C GLU A 31 10.59 -131.77 -5.08
N SER A 32 10.74 -132.19 -6.33
CA SER A 32 11.01 -131.28 -7.46
C SER A 32 9.86 -130.31 -7.74
N SER A 33 8.60 -130.74 -7.62
CA SER A 33 7.45 -129.82 -7.75
C SER A 33 7.33 -128.83 -6.57
N LEU A 34 7.66 -129.23 -5.34
CA LEU A 34 7.79 -128.31 -4.21
C LEU A 34 8.98 -127.37 -4.36
N GLN A 35 10.11 -127.83 -4.91
CA GLN A 35 11.29 -127.01 -5.19
C GLN A 35 10.98 -125.95 -6.27
N ALA A 36 10.23 -126.31 -7.32
CA ALA A 36 9.76 -125.39 -8.35
C ALA A 36 8.72 -124.38 -7.82
N GLN A 37 7.87 -124.79 -6.87
CA GLN A 37 6.99 -123.85 -6.16
C GLN A 37 7.77 -122.90 -5.25
N ALA A 38 8.79 -123.41 -4.54
CA ALA A 38 9.65 -122.60 -3.67
C ALA A 38 10.46 -121.57 -4.47
N SER A 39 11.06 -121.96 -5.59
CA SER A 39 11.79 -121.03 -6.46
C SER A 39 10.87 -119.95 -7.03
N LYS A 40 9.65 -120.32 -7.47
CA LYS A 40 8.68 -119.35 -7.95
C LYS A 40 8.25 -118.37 -6.85
N VAL A 41 7.97 -118.84 -5.63
CA VAL A 41 7.63 -117.96 -4.50
C VAL A 41 8.80 -117.04 -4.13
N GLU A 42 10.05 -117.48 -4.32
CA GLU A 42 11.22 -116.62 -4.15
C GLU A 42 11.36 -115.58 -5.27
N GLU A 43 11.04 -115.93 -6.52
CA GLU A 43 10.97 -115.00 -7.65
C GLU A 43 9.85 -113.96 -7.47
N ASP A 44 8.61 -114.40 -7.19
CA ASP A 44 7.46 -113.53 -6.91
C ASP A 44 7.78 -112.57 -5.74
N ARG A 45 8.47 -113.07 -4.69
CA ARG A 45 8.94 -112.24 -3.58
C ARG A 45 9.98 -111.20 -4.01
N ARG A 46 10.98 -111.59 -4.81
CA ARG A 46 12.02 -110.68 -5.31
C ARG A 46 11.41 -109.57 -6.18
N VAL A 47 10.35 -109.86 -6.95
CA VAL A 47 9.58 -108.85 -7.70
C VAL A 47 8.84 -107.91 -6.75
N LEU A 48 8.10 -108.44 -5.77
CA LEU A 48 7.37 -107.61 -4.80
C LEU A 48 8.30 -106.73 -3.93
N ASP A 49 9.48 -107.22 -3.54
CA ASP A 49 10.48 -106.43 -2.83
C ASP A 49 11.07 -105.33 -3.76
N GLN A 50 11.21 -105.56 -5.07
CA GLN A 50 11.60 -104.53 -6.06
C GLN A 50 10.52 -103.46 -6.27
N GLU A 51 9.27 -103.86 -6.49
CA GLU A 51 8.11 -102.94 -6.61
C GLU A 51 7.94 -102.09 -5.34
N ARG A 52 8.17 -102.69 -4.17
CA ARG A 52 8.16 -101.96 -2.90
C ARG A 52 9.28 -100.92 -2.80
N THR A 53 10.46 -101.17 -3.38
CA THR A 53 11.52 -100.15 -3.45
C THR A 53 11.21 -99.03 -4.44
N SER A 54 10.74 -99.33 -5.65
CA SER A 54 10.40 -98.28 -6.63
C SER A 54 9.26 -97.38 -6.15
N LEU A 55 8.23 -97.95 -5.52
CA LEU A 55 7.15 -97.16 -4.89
C LEU A 55 7.63 -96.29 -3.71
N ALA A 56 8.68 -96.68 -3.00
CA ALA A 56 9.29 -95.86 -1.97
C ALA A 56 10.08 -94.66 -2.56
N ASP A 57 10.84 -94.90 -3.63
CA ASP A 57 11.56 -93.85 -4.37
C ASP A 57 10.59 -92.87 -5.04
N GLU A 58 9.50 -93.36 -5.63
CA GLU A 58 8.43 -92.53 -6.18
C GLU A 58 7.75 -91.67 -5.11
N ARG A 59 7.46 -92.25 -3.93
CA ARG A 59 6.94 -91.49 -2.78
C ARG A 59 7.89 -90.36 -2.39
N ASP A 60 9.19 -90.62 -2.27
CA ASP A 60 10.15 -89.59 -1.86
C ASP A 60 10.37 -88.52 -2.95
N SER A 61 10.28 -88.91 -4.22
CA SER A 61 10.20 -87.98 -5.37
C SER A 61 8.94 -87.10 -5.32
N LEU A 62 7.79 -87.63 -4.90
CA LEU A 62 6.55 -86.87 -4.73
C LEU A 62 6.61 -85.93 -3.51
N VAL A 63 7.08 -86.42 -2.35
CA VAL A 63 7.27 -85.62 -1.12
C VAL A 63 8.32 -84.52 -1.33
N GLY A 64 9.37 -84.78 -2.12
CA GLY A 64 10.34 -83.76 -2.54
C GLY A 64 9.71 -82.66 -3.40
N ARG A 65 8.88 -83.04 -4.39
CA ARG A 65 8.13 -82.09 -5.23
C ARG A 65 7.11 -81.29 -4.42
N GLU A 66 6.38 -81.92 -3.51
CA GLU A 66 5.39 -81.28 -2.62
C GLU A 66 6.06 -80.22 -1.71
N LYS A 67 7.21 -80.54 -1.11
CA LYS A 67 8.03 -79.59 -0.35
C LYS A 67 8.50 -78.41 -1.22
N GLY A 68 8.93 -78.68 -2.46
CA GLY A 68 9.32 -77.65 -3.42
C GLY A 68 8.17 -76.72 -3.82
N MET A 69 6.95 -77.25 -3.97
CA MET A 69 5.75 -76.44 -4.24
C MET A 69 5.39 -75.55 -3.05
N ARG A 70 5.35 -76.11 -1.82
CA ARG A 70 5.11 -75.31 -0.59
C ARG A 70 6.16 -74.22 -0.33
N ALA A 71 7.40 -74.43 -0.79
CA ALA A 71 8.44 -73.40 -0.72
C ALA A 71 8.15 -72.22 -1.69
N ARG A 72 7.74 -72.54 -2.92
CA ARG A 72 7.34 -71.53 -3.94
C ARG A 72 6.06 -70.79 -3.57
N GLU A 73 5.09 -71.49 -2.99
CA GLU A 73 3.83 -70.93 -2.47
C GLU A 73 4.12 -69.81 -1.45
N LYS A 74 4.99 -70.07 -0.48
CA LYS A 74 5.46 -69.06 0.50
C LYS A 74 6.28 -67.94 -0.12
N GLU A 75 7.06 -68.23 -1.16
CA GLU A 75 7.83 -67.21 -1.89
C GLU A 75 6.91 -66.28 -2.70
N LEU A 76 5.75 -66.77 -3.18
CA LEU A 76 4.72 -65.97 -3.83
C LEU A 76 3.93 -65.16 -2.80
N GLU A 77 3.48 -65.76 -1.70
CA GLU A 77 2.79 -65.07 -0.59
C GLU A 77 3.62 -63.88 -0.06
N GLN A 78 4.94 -64.05 0.10
CA GLN A 78 5.86 -62.97 0.49
C GLN A 78 6.00 -61.87 -0.57
N LYS A 79 5.91 -62.21 -1.87
CA LYS A 79 5.94 -61.22 -2.96
C LYS A 79 4.62 -60.46 -3.06
N GLU A 80 3.50 -61.14 -2.89
CA GLU A 80 2.18 -60.54 -2.82
C GLU A 80 2.15 -59.51 -1.68
N GLN A 81 2.50 -59.90 -0.45
CA GLN A 81 2.63 -58.97 0.69
C GLN A 81 3.57 -57.78 0.43
N ALA A 82 4.66 -57.97 -0.33
CA ALA A 82 5.60 -56.91 -0.68
C ALA A 82 5.10 -55.97 -1.81
N LEU A 83 4.23 -56.45 -2.70
CA LEU A 83 3.51 -55.62 -3.67
C LEU A 83 2.42 -54.82 -2.96
N ASP A 84 1.63 -55.49 -2.12
CA ASP A 84 0.60 -54.94 -1.24
C ASP A 84 1.13 -53.77 -0.36
N ALA A 85 2.38 -53.87 0.11
CA ALA A 85 3.06 -52.79 0.83
C ALA A 85 3.41 -51.61 -0.08
N ARG A 86 3.94 -51.89 -1.28
CA ARG A 86 4.31 -50.86 -2.27
C ARG A 86 3.12 -50.11 -2.83
N ASP A 87 2.00 -50.78 -3.08
CA ASP A 87 0.81 -50.12 -3.62
C ASP A 87 0.22 -49.12 -2.59
N ARG A 88 0.29 -49.46 -1.30
CA ARG A 88 -0.02 -48.52 -0.19
C ARG A 88 0.96 -47.34 -0.13
N GLU A 89 2.26 -47.58 -0.33
CA GLU A 89 3.26 -46.51 -0.44
C GLU A 89 2.95 -45.58 -1.63
N PHE A 90 2.66 -46.14 -2.82
CA PHE A 90 2.31 -45.38 -4.02
C PHE A 90 1.02 -44.56 -3.87
N ASP A 91 -0.06 -45.12 -3.32
CA ASP A 91 -1.28 -44.35 -3.07
C ASP A 91 -1.05 -43.25 -2.02
N SER A 92 -0.22 -43.49 -0.99
CA SER A 92 0.15 -42.43 -0.03
C SER A 92 0.94 -41.29 -0.69
N ALA A 93 1.87 -41.62 -1.59
CA ALA A 93 2.65 -40.64 -2.34
C ALA A 93 1.75 -39.85 -3.31
N LYS A 94 0.82 -40.51 -4.00
CA LYS A 94 -0.17 -39.91 -4.89
C LYS A 94 -1.10 -38.95 -4.14
N GLN A 95 -1.57 -39.31 -2.93
CA GLN A 95 -2.34 -38.40 -2.07
C GLN A 95 -1.51 -37.17 -1.65
N GLN A 96 -0.23 -37.34 -1.31
CA GLN A 96 0.67 -36.22 -1.00
C GLN A 96 0.95 -35.31 -2.21
N VAL A 97 1.04 -35.86 -3.43
CA VAL A 97 1.17 -35.08 -4.67
C VAL A 97 -0.09 -34.26 -4.91
N LEU A 98 -1.27 -34.90 -4.90
CA LEU A 98 -2.56 -34.21 -5.03
C LEU A 98 -2.75 -33.10 -3.99
N ALA A 99 -2.32 -33.32 -2.74
CA ALA A 99 -2.36 -32.28 -1.70
C ALA A 99 -1.45 -31.08 -2.03
N LYS A 100 -0.25 -31.32 -2.59
CA LYS A 100 0.68 -30.26 -3.02
C LYS A 100 0.20 -29.53 -4.26
N GLU A 101 -0.39 -30.22 -5.23
CA GLU A 101 -1.00 -29.63 -6.43
C GLU A 101 -2.13 -28.66 -6.04
N ASN A 102 -3.03 -29.07 -5.15
CA ASN A 102 -4.07 -28.19 -4.61
C ASN A 102 -3.51 -26.96 -3.85
N GLN A 103 -2.39 -27.12 -3.12
CA GLN A 103 -1.70 -26.00 -2.46
C GLN A 103 -1.04 -25.04 -3.46
N LEU A 104 -0.52 -25.54 -4.59
CA LEU A 104 0.02 -24.71 -5.67
C LEU A 104 -1.09 -23.92 -6.37
N VAL A 105 -2.18 -24.57 -6.76
CA VAL A 105 -3.36 -23.90 -7.37
C VAL A 105 -3.93 -22.82 -6.45
N ALA A 106 -3.99 -23.07 -5.13
CA ALA A 106 -4.42 -22.05 -4.16
C ALA A 106 -3.47 -20.83 -4.11
N ARG A 107 -2.15 -21.05 -4.19
CA ARG A 107 -1.15 -19.97 -4.26
C ARG A 107 -1.18 -19.22 -5.59
N GLU A 108 -1.39 -19.89 -6.70
CA GLU A 108 -1.56 -19.26 -8.02
C GLU A 108 -2.79 -18.35 -8.05
N GLN A 109 -3.92 -18.79 -7.48
CA GLN A 109 -5.11 -17.94 -7.32
C GLN A 109 -4.84 -16.74 -6.39
N GLU A 110 -4.05 -16.90 -5.34
CA GLU A 110 -3.65 -15.79 -4.47
C GLU A 110 -2.76 -14.78 -5.20
N LEU A 111 -1.77 -15.26 -5.96
CA LEU A 111 -0.88 -14.42 -6.77
C LEU A 111 -1.65 -13.65 -7.86
N SER A 112 -2.61 -14.29 -8.55
CA SER A 112 -3.51 -13.62 -9.50
C SER A 112 -4.29 -12.48 -8.83
N ARG A 113 -4.90 -12.71 -7.66
CA ARG A 113 -5.60 -11.67 -6.88
C ARG A 113 -4.68 -10.54 -6.42
N ARG A 114 -3.44 -10.85 -6.04
CA ARG A 114 -2.41 -9.86 -5.68
C ARG A 114 -2.02 -9.01 -6.90
N LEU A 115 -1.84 -9.63 -8.08
CA LEU A 115 -1.56 -8.93 -9.34
C LEU A 115 -2.71 -8.01 -9.76
N GLU A 116 -3.96 -8.48 -9.74
CA GLU A 116 -5.13 -7.63 -9.98
C GLU A 116 -5.19 -6.43 -9.01
N SER A 117 -4.83 -6.64 -7.75
CA SER A 117 -4.79 -5.59 -6.73
C SER A 117 -3.65 -4.59 -6.95
N LEU A 118 -2.56 -4.98 -7.60
CA LEU A 118 -1.47 -4.09 -8.00
C LEU A 118 -1.86 -3.29 -9.25
N MET A 119 -2.39 -3.94 -10.28
CA MET A 119 -2.91 -3.27 -11.49
C MET A 119 -3.91 -2.16 -11.15
N LYS A 120 -4.88 -2.44 -10.27
CA LYS A 120 -5.88 -1.44 -9.82
C LYS A 120 -5.23 -0.25 -9.08
N ARG A 121 -4.13 -0.46 -8.34
CA ARG A 121 -3.38 0.64 -7.71
C ARG A 121 -2.59 1.46 -8.73
N GLU A 122 -2.03 0.82 -9.76
CA GLU A 122 -1.33 1.49 -10.85
C GLU A 122 -2.28 2.34 -11.72
N GLU A 123 -3.48 1.80 -12.01
CA GLU A 123 -4.60 2.54 -12.62
C GLU A 123 -5.03 3.74 -11.76
N GLU A 124 -5.15 3.59 -10.44
CA GLU A 124 -5.44 4.73 -9.57
C GLU A 124 -4.30 5.76 -9.50
N MET A 125 -3.04 5.33 -9.49
CA MET A 125 -1.89 6.24 -9.43
C MET A 125 -1.76 7.05 -10.71
N THR A 126 -1.81 6.39 -11.88
CA THR A 126 -1.80 7.07 -13.19
C THR A 126 -2.99 8.04 -13.34
N ARG A 127 -4.14 7.73 -12.75
CA ARG A 127 -5.28 8.67 -12.66
C ARG A 127 -4.97 9.89 -11.77
N ARG A 128 -4.39 9.70 -10.58
CA ARG A 128 -3.96 10.80 -9.68
C ARG A 128 -2.87 11.67 -10.30
N ASP A 129 -1.96 11.08 -11.07
CA ASP A 129 -0.91 11.81 -11.79
C ASP A 129 -1.52 12.67 -12.91
N ALA A 130 -2.51 12.13 -13.64
CA ALA A 130 -3.27 12.88 -14.64
C ALA A 130 -4.09 14.03 -14.01
N GLU A 131 -4.81 13.76 -12.91
CA GLU A 131 -5.52 14.77 -12.10
C GLU A 131 -4.54 15.89 -11.68
N THR A 132 -3.38 15.52 -11.11
CA THR A 132 -2.33 16.46 -10.69
C THR A 132 -1.76 17.28 -11.85
N ALA A 133 -1.56 16.66 -13.02
CA ALA A 133 -1.10 17.35 -14.22
C ALA A 133 -2.12 18.38 -14.74
N THR A 134 -3.43 18.11 -14.64
CA THR A 134 -4.46 19.13 -14.97
C THR A 134 -4.41 20.30 -13.99
N HIS A 135 -4.30 20.04 -12.69
CA HIS A 135 -4.19 21.11 -11.69
C HIS A 135 -2.91 21.95 -11.86
N ALA A 136 -1.78 21.34 -12.20
CA ALA A 136 -0.55 22.05 -12.52
C ALA A 136 -0.72 22.99 -13.73
N LYS A 137 -1.43 22.52 -14.78
CA LYS A 137 -1.76 23.33 -15.97
C LYS A 137 -2.69 24.49 -15.62
N ASP A 138 -3.71 24.27 -14.80
CA ASP A 138 -4.63 25.34 -14.36
C ASP A 138 -3.94 26.38 -13.47
N ILE A 139 -3.02 25.95 -12.61
CA ILE A 139 -2.16 26.87 -11.83
C ILE A 139 -1.26 27.69 -12.75
N ALA A 140 -0.69 27.09 -13.81
CA ALA A 140 0.09 27.83 -14.80
C ALA A 140 -0.77 28.87 -15.57
N ASN A 141 -1.96 28.48 -16.01
CA ASN A 141 -2.92 29.38 -16.67
C ASN A 141 -3.34 30.55 -15.77
N ARG A 142 -3.59 30.30 -14.48
CA ARG A 142 -3.89 31.36 -13.51
C ARG A 142 -2.69 32.28 -13.25
N LYS A 143 -1.47 31.74 -13.22
CA LYS A 143 -0.24 32.55 -13.08
C LYS A 143 -0.03 33.49 -14.27
N THR A 144 -0.24 33.04 -15.51
CA THR A 144 -0.14 33.92 -16.68
C THR A 144 -1.26 34.95 -16.71
N GLU A 145 -2.49 34.58 -16.36
CA GLU A 145 -3.62 35.53 -16.27
C GLU A 145 -3.38 36.61 -15.18
N ILE A 146 -2.81 36.24 -14.03
CA ILE A 146 -2.41 37.18 -12.97
C ILE A 146 -1.28 38.09 -13.44
N ALA A 147 -0.26 37.57 -14.13
CA ALA A 147 0.84 38.39 -14.67
C ALA A 147 0.33 39.44 -15.68
N VAL A 148 -0.59 39.07 -16.58
CA VAL A 148 -1.22 40.01 -17.51
C VAL A 148 -2.04 41.08 -16.77
N ARG A 149 -2.77 40.74 -15.71
CA ARG A 149 -3.46 41.74 -14.86
C ARG A 149 -2.47 42.66 -14.14
N GLN A 150 -1.34 42.14 -13.66
CA GLN A 150 -0.29 42.95 -13.03
C GLN A 150 0.32 43.94 -14.04
N GLU A 151 0.61 43.50 -15.28
CA GLU A 151 1.09 44.36 -16.36
C GLU A 151 0.08 45.48 -16.70
N GLN A 152 -1.22 45.15 -16.75
CA GLN A 152 -2.30 46.13 -16.97
C GLN A 152 -2.39 47.16 -15.83
N ILE A 153 -2.27 46.72 -14.57
CA ILE A 153 -2.28 47.62 -13.40
C ILE A 153 -1.07 48.55 -13.43
N VAL A 154 0.13 48.06 -13.77
CA VAL A 154 1.33 48.92 -13.90
C VAL A 154 1.13 49.98 -14.98
N LYS A 155 0.62 49.62 -16.17
CA LYS A 155 0.33 50.59 -17.25
C LYS A 155 -0.66 51.67 -16.81
N LEU A 156 -1.76 51.30 -16.14
CA LEU A 156 -2.72 52.27 -15.61
C LEU A 156 -2.10 53.20 -14.55
N LEU A 157 -1.19 52.70 -13.72
CA LEU A 157 -0.45 53.52 -12.74
C LEU A 157 0.54 54.49 -13.42
N GLU A 158 1.20 54.07 -14.51
CA GLU A 158 2.06 54.92 -15.33
C GLU A 158 1.27 56.01 -16.07
N GLU A 159 0.11 55.65 -16.64
CA GLU A 159 -0.85 56.60 -17.24
C GLU A 159 -1.32 57.63 -16.21
N HIS A 160 -1.81 57.19 -15.05
CA HIS A 160 -2.24 58.08 -13.96
C HIS A 160 -1.09 58.98 -13.46
N LYS A 161 0.13 58.45 -13.33
CA LYS A 161 1.31 59.25 -12.97
C LYS A 161 1.58 60.33 -14.02
N SER A 162 1.59 59.98 -15.31
CA SER A 162 1.83 60.94 -16.39
C SER A 162 0.77 62.06 -16.45
N ALA A 163 -0.49 61.72 -16.14
CA ALA A 163 -1.58 62.69 -16.04
C ALA A 163 -1.41 63.63 -14.84
N LEU A 164 -0.99 63.12 -13.68
CA LEU A 164 -0.67 63.93 -12.48
C LEU A 164 0.55 64.84 -12.71
N ASP A 165 1.64 64.32 -13.29
CA ASP A 165 2.82 65.12 -13.64
C ASP A 165 2.45 66.25 -14.64
N THR A 166 1.56 65.95 -15.61
CA THR A 166 1.00 66.95 -16.54
C THR A 166 0.15 68.01 -15.82
N GLN A 167 -0.69 67.60 -14.87
CA GLN A 167 -1.50 68.53 -14.07
C GLN A 167 -0.64 69.42 -13.16
N ILE A 168 0.39 68.85 -12.53
CA ILE A 168 1.38 69.58 -11.73
C ILE A 168 2.14 70.59 -12.60
N GLY A 169 2.52 70.22 -13.83
CA GLY A 169 3.11 71.13 -14.82
C GLY A 169 2.20 72.33 -15.12
N ARG A 170 0.94 72.07 -15.47
CA ARG A 170 -0.06 73.14 -15.73
C ARG A 170 -0.29 74.04 -14.52
N ASN A 171 -0.38 73.47 -13.31
CA ASN A 171 -0.54 74.26 -12.09
C ASN A 171 0.68 75.14 -11.80
N ARG A 172 1.90 74.65 -12.05
CA ARG A 172 3.13 75.47 -11.96
C ARG A 172 3.10 76.62 -12.98
N GLU A 173 2.70 76.36 -14.23
CA GLU A 173 2.54 77.42 -15.23
C GLU A 173 1.50 78.47 -14.83
N LEU A 174 0.37 78.07 -14.23
CA LEU A 174 -0.65 79.00 -13.73
C LEU A 174 -0.08 79.87 -12.61
N VAL A 175 0.58 79.28 -11.61
CA VAL A 175 1.23 80.03 -10.53
C VAL A 175 2.32 80.99 -11.04
N GLU A 176 3.09 80.61 -12.07
CA GLU A 176 4.06 81.52 -12.71
C GLU A 176 3.40 82.63 -13.56
N ARG A 177 2.15 82.46 -13.98
CA ARG A 177 1.35 83.54 -14.61
C ARG A 177 0.73 84.44 -13.56
N GLU A 178 0.20 83.89 -12.47
CA GLU A 178 -0.35 84.62 -11.33
C GLU A 178 0.72 85.51 -10.68
N LYS A 179 1.95 85.01 -10.47
CA LYS A 179 3.10 85.81 -10.00
C LYS A 179 3.40 87.01 -10.92
N LYS A 180 3.34 86.82 -12.24
CA LYS A 180 3.58 87.91 -13.21
C LYS A 180 2.45 88.94 -13.17
N LEU A 181 1.20 88.48 -13.14
CA LEU A 181 0.04 89.35 -12.99
C LEU A 181 0.09 90.16 -11.68
N ALA A 182 0.52 89.56 -10.56
CA ALA A 182 0.71 90.27 -9.29
C ALA A 182 1.79 91.36 -9.37
N VAL A 183 2.90 91.09 -10.08
CA VAL A 183 3.95 92.11 -10.35
C VAL A 183 3.44 93.20 -11.30
N ASP A 184 2.65 92.86 -12.31
CA ASP A 184 2.02 93.84 -13.20
C ASP A 184 0.96 94.69 -12.47
N GLU A 185 0.20 94.10 -11.54
CA GLU A 185 -0.71 94.81 -10.64
C GLU A 185 0.03 95.75 -9.68
N GLU A 186 1.16 95.33 -9.10
CA GLU A 186 2.03 96.20 -8.30
C GLU A 186 2.58 97.37 -9.13
N ASN A 187 3.05 97.10 -10.35
CA ASN A 187 3.51 98.13 -11.28
C ASN A 187 2.39 99.12 -11.65
N ILE A 188 1.15 98.65 -11.87
CA ILE A 188 -0.02 99.48 -12.13
C ILE A 188 -0.41 100.29 -10.89
N ALA A 189 -0.34 99.71 -9.69
CA ALA A 189 -0.58 100.42 -8.44
C ALA A 189 0.46 101.53 -8.21
N ALA A 190 1.74 101.25 -8.44
CA ALA A 190 2.82 102.22 -8.37
C ALA A 190 2.68 103.33 -9.44
N ALA A 191 2.23 103.00 -10.65
CA ALA A 191 1.92 103.99 -11.68
C ALA A 191 0.74 104.89 -11.29
N ARG A 192 -0.36 104.31 -10.77
CA ARG A 192 -1.50 105.07 -10.23
C ARG A 192 -1.10 105.97 -9.06
N ALA A 193 -0.22 105.52 -8.18
CA ALA A 193 0.32 106.32 -7.09
C ALA A 193 1.15 107.51 -7.61
N LYS A 194 2.02 107.31 -8.62
CA LYS A 194 2.76 108.40 -9.27
C LYS A 194 1.82 109.43 -9.91
N ILE A 195 0.80 108.98 -10.65
CA ILE A 195 -0.21 109.86 -11.25
C ILE A 195 -0.98 110.63 -10.17
N ALA A 196 -1.28 110.01 -9.02
CA ALA A 196 -1.93 110.69 -7.90
C ALA A 196 -1.03 111.74 -7.24
N GLU A 197 0.28 111.50 -7.10
CA GLU A 197 1.24 112.51 -6.62
C GLU A 197 1.48 113.64 -7.63
N GLU A 198 1.47 113.34 -8.93
CA GLU A 198 1.52 114.34 -10.00
C GLU A 198 0.25 115.19 -10.02
N ALA A 199 -0.93 114.57 -9.87
CA ALA A 199 -2.19 115.28 -9.72
C ALA A 199 -2.21 116.17 -8.47
N LYS A 200 -1.73 115.69 -7.31
CA LYS A 200 -1.56 116.52 -6.10
C LYS A 200 -0.64 117.72 -6.36
N ARG A 201 0.51 117.51 -7.01
CA ARG A 201 1.45 118.58 -7.38
C ARG A 201 0.87 119.57 -8.40
N LEU A 202 0.00 119.10 -9.30
CA LEU A 202 -0.73 119.96 -10.24
C LEU A 202 -1.80 120.78 -9.52
N ILE A 203 -2.58 120.19 -8.61
CA ILE A 203 -3.55 120.89 -7.75
C ILE A 203 -2.83 121.88 -6.82
N GLU A 204 -1.65 121.55 -6.32
CA GLU A 204 -0.84 122.45 -5.50
C GLU A 204 -0.28 123.62 -6.33
N ARG A 205 0.20 123.38 -7.55
CA ARG A 205 0.54 124.45 -8.51
C ARG A 205 -0.66 125.28 -8.91
N GLU A 206 -1.81 124.67 -9.15
CA GLU A 206 -3.07 125.36 -9.47
C GLU A 206 -3.47 126.25 -8.28
N LYS A 207 -3.37 125.76 -7.04
CA LYS A 207 -3.59 126.56 -5.83
C LYS A 207 -2.59 127.70 -5.68
N GLN A 208 -1.32 127.50 -6.04
CA GLN A 208 -0.30 128.57 -6.07
C GLN A 208 -0.59 129.60 -7.18
N LEU A 209 -1.05 129.16 -8.36
CA LEU A 209 -1.44 130.01 -9.48
C LEU A 209 -2.75 130.76 -9.21
N LEU A 210 -3.70 130.15 -8.51
CA LEU A 210 -4.92 130.80 -8.02
C LEU A 210 -4.59 131.82 -6.91
N ALA A 211 -3.59 131.56 -6.07
CA ALA A 211 -3.12 132.53 -5.08
C ALA A 211 -2.41 133.73 -5.74
N SER A 212 -1.61 133.52 -6.79
CA SER A 212 -1.01 134.62 -7.55
C SER A 212 -2.03 135.34 -8.45
N GLU A 213 -3.00 134.63 -9.04
CA GLU A 213 -4.17 135.24 -9.68
C GLU A 213 -4.99 136.10 -8.71
N GLN A 214 -5.20 135.64 -7.47
CA GLN A 214 -5.88 136.45 -6.44
C GLN A 214 -5.03 137.67 -6.05
N GLY A 215 -3.70 137.55 -6.02
CA GLY A 215 -2.78 138.69 -5.89
C GLY A 215 -2.87 139.69 -7.05
N VAL A 216 -3.07 139.21 -8.29
CA VAL A 216 -3.23 140.07 -9.49
C VAL A 216 -4.65 140.66 -9.59
N LYS A 217 -5.69 139.93 -9.19
CA LYS A 217 -7.08 140.42 -9.09
C LYS A 217 -7.26 141.41 -7.93
N ALA A 218 -6.45 141.32 -6.88
CA ALA A 218 -6.34 142.37 -5.86
C ALA A 218 -5.79 143.71 -6.41
N ALA A 219 -5.19 143.72 -7.60
CA ALA A 219 -4.76 144.92 -8.32
C ALA A 219 -5.69 145.34 -9.47
N SER A 220 -6.84 144.67 -9.67
CA SER A 220 -7.77 144.97 -10.78
C SER A 220 -9.24 144.65 -10.43
N ALA A 221 -9.95 145.63 -9.86
CA ALA A 221 -11.34 145.50 -9.43
C ALA A 221 -12.34 146.08 -10.45
N ALA A 222 -13.46 145.37 -10.72
CA ALA A 222 -14.86 145.88 -10.62
C ALA A 222 -15.91 144.98 -11.30
N THR A 223 -17.15 145.02 -10.78
CA THR A 223 -18.45 144.74 -11.45
C THR A 223 -19.00 143.29 -11.53
N MET A 224 -19.98 142.99 -10.64
CA MET A 224 -21.37 142.47 -10.82
C MET A 224 -21.77 141.59 -12.05
N PRO A 225 -22.87 140.77 -12.03
CA PRO A 225 -23.97 140.64 -11.03
C PRO A 225 -24.36 139.15 -10.66
N GLY A 226 -25.53 138.94 -10.00
CA GLY A 226 -26.20 137.62 -9.81
C GLY A 226 -27.31 137.32 -10.85
N PRO A 227 -28.35 136.48 -10.60
CA PRO A 227 -28.82 135.89 -9.33
C PRO A 227 -29.28 134.38 -9.40
N MET A 228 -30.17 134.00 -8.47
CA MET A 228 -30.89 132.72 -8.15
C MET A 228 -31.94 132.20 -9.20
N PRO A 229 -32.72 131.09 -8.98
CA PRO A 229 -32.43 129.74 -8.42
C PRO A 229 -33.24 128.53 -9.04
N ALA A 230 -33.00 127.30 -8.53
CA ALA A 230 -33.94 126.19 -8.19
C ALA A 230 -34.89 125.46 -9.21
N GLY A 231 -34.84 124.11 -9.14
CA GLY A 231 -35.98 123.17 -9.36
C GLY A 231 -36.17 122.57 -10.77
N ALA A 232 -36.96 121.49 -10.98
CA ALA A 232 -37.40 120.41 -10.07
C ALA A 232 -38.07 119.22 -10.84
N LYS A 233 -37.74 117.96 -10.47
CA LYS A 233 -38.56 116.73 -10.67
C LYS A 233 -38.87 116.33 -12.17
N PRO A 234 -39.86 115.45 -12.53
CA PRO A 234 -39.71 113.98 -12.41
C PRO A 234 -40.29 113.07 -13.56
N VAL A 235 -40.09 111.74 -13.40
CA VAL A 235 -40.76 110.52 -13.98
C VAL A 235 -40.64 110.09 -15.46
N ALA A 236 -40.66 108.75 -15.61
CA ALA A 236 -41.41 107.93 -16.60
C ALA A 236 -40.80 107.56 -17.99
N ALA A 237 -40.31 106.31 -18.06
CA ALA A 237 -40.77 105.20 -18.93
C ALA A 237 -41.00 105.36 -20.45
N GLY A 238 -40.44 104.43 -21.23
CA GLY A 238 -40.80 104.15 -22.64
C GLY A 238 -39.88 103.06 -23.27
N PRO A 239 -40.35 102.16 -24.18
CA PRO A 239 -39.62 100.91 -24.50
C PRO A 239 -39.40 100.64 -26.02
N VAL A 240 -39.14 99.36 -26.36
CA VAL A 240 -39.14 98.67 -27.69
C VAL A 240 -37.75 98.33 -28.28
N SER A 241 -37.69 97.24 -29.06
CA SER A 241 -36.52 96.45 -29.56
C SER A 241 -36.92 95.81 -30.94
N PRO A 242 -36.39 94.67 -31.47
CA PRO A 242 -35.18 93.87 -31.22
C PRO A 242 -34.18 94.03 -32.42
N PRO A 243 -33.60 93.04 -33.17
CA PRO A 243 -33.58 91.54 -33.14
C PRO A 243 -32.45 90.98 -32.23
N GLY A 244 -31.97 89.71 -32.21
CA GLY A 244 -32.22 88.48 -32.99
C GLY A 244 -31.19 88.25 -34.13
N ALA A 245 -30.62 87.07 -34.41
CA ALA A 245 -30.58 85.72 -33.77
C ALA A 245 -29.12 85.16 -33.95
N ARG A 246 -28.71 83.88 -33.91
CA ARG A 246 -29.25 82.47 -33.89
C ARG A 246 -28.09 81.58 -33.34
N GLY A 247 -28.17 80.30 -32.97
CA GLY A 247 -29.27 79.29 -32.91
C GLY A 247 -29.16 78.18 -33.97
N PRO A 248 -29.52 76.89 -33.71
CA PRO A 248 -29.90 76.18 -32.45
C PRO A 248 -28.79 75.19 -31.97
N GLN A 249 -28.82 74.34 -30.93
CA GLN A 249 -29.76 73.85 -29.88
C GLN A 249 -30.70 72.64 -30.17
N VAL A 250 -30.38 71.42 -29.68
CA VAL A 250 -31.34 70.29 -29.50
C VAL A 250 -31.09 69.45 -28.21
N GLN A 251 -31.87 69.73 -27.16
CA GLN A 251 -32.68 68.83 -26.27
C GLN A 251 -32.21 67.44 -25.72
N PRO A 252 -32.57 67.14 -24.46
CA PRO A 252 -32.82 65.78 -23.90
C PRO A 252 -34.30 65.55 -23.42
N THR A 253 -34.76 64.29 -23.27
CA THR A 253 -36.12 63.94 -22.75
C THR A 253 -36.21 62.58 -22.00
N PRO A 254 -37.16 62.41 -21.03
CA PRO A 254 -37.55 61.11 -20.45
C PRO A 254 -39.08 60.84 -20.32
N VAL A 255 -39.57 59.59 -20.40
CA VAL A 255 -40.85 59.07 -19.78
C VAL A 255 -41.00 57.51 -19.89
N PRO A 256 -41.88 56.83 -19.11
CA PRO A 256 -42.00 55.35 -19.02
C PRO A 256 -43.32 54.71 -19.54
N GLY A 257 -43.43 53.36 -19.60
CA GLY A 257 -44.68 52.64 -19.93
C GLY A 257 -44.71 51.10 -19.72
N THR A 258 -45.55 50.65 -18.78
CA THR A 258 -46.02 49.30 -18.35
C THR A 258 -46.14 48.12 -19.35
N ALA A 259 -45.89 46.86 -18.88
CA ALA A 259 -46.80 45.68 -19.08
C ALA A 259 -46.44 44.36 -18.30
N VAL A 260 -47.34 43.94 -17.38
CA VAL A 260 -47.82 42.54 -17.11
C VAL A 260 -46.89 41.45 -16.46
N ARG A 261 -47.53 40.54 -15.69
CA ARG A 261 -47.05 39.37 -14.88
C ARG A 261 -47.45 38.03 -15.56
N PRO A 262 -46.97 36.79 -15.22
CA PRO A 262 -47.02 36.24 -13.85
C PRO A 262 -46.02 35.13 -13.39
N VAL A 263 -45.83 35.08 -12.06
CA VAL A 263 -45.79 33.89 -11.15
C VAL A 263 -45.08 32.58 -11.58
N GLN A 264 -43.99 32.27 -10.87
CA GLN A 264 -43.79 31.06 -10.05
C GLN A 264 -42.69 31.39 -9.02
N ALA A 265 -42.92 31.26 -7.70
CA ALA A 265 -43.09 30.05 -6.87
C ALA A 265 -41.75 29.57 -6.28
N THR A 266 -41.67 29.53 -4.94
CA THR A 266 -40.49 29.09 -4.16
C THR A 266 -40.56 27.57 -3.90
N PRO A 267 -39.48 26.93 -3.41
CA PRO A 267 -39.28 26.88 -1.96
C PRO A 267 -37.83 27.09 -1.49
N VAL A 268 -37.71 27.34 -0.18
CA VAL A 268 -36.46 27.56 0.57
C VAL A 268 -35.78 26.26 0.98
N THR A 269 -34.44 26.27 1.05
CA THR A 269 -33.55 25.55 2.00
C THR A 269 -32.08 25.87 1.63
N ALA A 270 -31.08 25.88 2.53
CA ALA A 270 -31.06 25.66 3.98
C ALA A 270 -30.13 26.68 4.68
N GLN A 271 -30.01 26.54 6.00
CA GLN A 271 -29.34 27.48 6.92
C GLN A 271 -27.81 27.45 6.80
N ALA A 272 -27.15 28.59 7.06
CA ALA A 272 -25.73 28.64 7.44
C ALA A 272 -25.54 29.60 8.63
N LYS A 273 -24.97 29.09 9.74
CA LYS A 273 -24.50 29.90 10.88
C LYS A 273 -22.98 29.89 10.91
N PRO A 274 -22.31 31.05 10.90
CA PRO A 274 -20.97 31.20 11.45
C PRO A 274 -21.05 31.76 12.88
N VAL A 275 -20.43 31.08 13.85
CA VAL A 275 -20.11 31.70 15.16
C VAL A 275 -18.63 32.01 15.16
N ALA A 276 -18.29 33.28 15.41
CA ALA A 276 -16.91 33.74 15.39
C ALA A 276 -16.13 33.25 16.62
N LYS A 277 -14.80 33.14 16.46
CA LYS A 277 -13.85 32.77 17.50
C LYS A 277 -13.39 34.03 18.24
N SER A 278 -13.13 33.95 19.55
CA SER A 278 -12.55 35.04 20.34
C SER A 278 -11.41 34.53 21.22
N MET A 279 -10.42 35.40 21.44
CA MET A 279 -9.35 35.28 22.45
C MET A 279 -9.89 35.84 23.79
N MET A 280 -9.25 35.80 24.97
CA MET A 280 -7.89 35.43 25.46
C MET A 280 -8.05 34.95 26.95
N GLN A 281 -7.10 34.72 27.89
CA GLN A 281 -5.64 34.92 28.06
C GLN A 281 -5.09 34.04 29.23
N ALA A 282 -3.77 33.78 29.24
CA ALA A 282 -2.84 33.46 30.36
C ALA A 282 -3.27 32.56 31.55
N GLU A 283 -2.60 31.39 31.66
CA GLU A 283 -1.47 31.08 32.57
C GLU A 283 -1.45 31.57 34.05
N PRO A 284 -0.75 30.86 35.00
CA PRO A 284 0.45 30.02 34.76
C PRO A 284 0.58 28.68 35.52
N SER A 285 1.44 27.76 35.02
CA SER A 285 2.47 27.08 35.84
C SER A 285 3.33 26.06 35.04
N SER A 286 4.66 26.25 35.08
CA SER A 286 5.72 25.21 35.06
C SER A 286 5.58 23.95 34.16
N GLY A 287 6.38 23.91 33.09
CA GLY A 287 6.68 22.69 32.35
C GLY A 287 7.12 23.00 30.92
N ALA A 288 8.42 22.91 30.62
CA ALA A 288 8.90 22.97 29.24
C ALA A 288 8.77 21.56 28.63
N GLU A 289 7.62 21.27 28.03
CA GLU A 289 7.33 19.97 27.41
C GLU A 289 8.23 19.73 26.19
N SER A 290 9.24 18.88 26.37
CA SER A 290 10.24 18.57 25.35
C SER A 290 9.70 17.58 24.32
N GLU A 291 9.29 18.08 23.15
CA GLU A 291 8.97 17.23 21.99
C GLU A 291 10.25 16.70 21.31
N LEU A 292 10.28 15.40 21.03
CA LEU A 292 11.35 14.68 20.35
C LEU A 292 10.81 13.97 19.10
N ALA A 293 11.62 13.92 18.04
CA ALA A 293 11.27 13.19 16.83
C ALA A 293 11.61 11.69 16.97
N CYS A 294 10.66 10.81 16.70
CA CYS A 294 10.86 9.36 16.70
C CYS A 294 11.93 8.95 15.69
N PRO A 295 13.05 8.29 16.09
CA PRO A 295 14.14 7.95 15.17
C PRO A 295 13.72 6.96 14.08
N ALA A 296 12.67 6.16 14.29
CA ALA A 296 12.17 5.19 13.32
C ALA A 296 11.17 5.76 12.29
N CYS A 297 10.60 6.96 12.48
CA CYS A 297 9.58 7.49 11.55
C CYS A 297 9.48 9.03 11.44
N GLY A 298 10.27 9.80 12.20
CA GLY A 298 10.25 11.27 12.18
C GLY A 298 9.02 11.94 12.78
N THR A 299 8.07 11.18 13.35
CA THR A 299 6.91 11.75 14.05
C THR A 299 7.33 12.43 15.35
N MET A 300 6.85 13.65 15.61
CA MET A 300 7.07 14.38 16.88
C MET A 300 6.23 13.79 18.00
N ILE A 301 6.82 13.62 19.18
CA ILE A 301 6.18 13.03 20.37
C ILE A 301 6.77 13.66 21.63
N SER A 302 6.01 13.77 22.71
CA SER A 302 6.53 14.14 24.04
C SER A 302 7.69 13.22 24.49
N SER A 303 8.70 13.77 25.16
CA SER A 303 9.88 13.06 25.69
C SER A 303 9.57 11.82 26.52
N ASP A 304 8.42 11.82 27.19
CA ASP A 304 8.05 10.84 28.21
C ASP A 304 7.30 9.63 27.58
N ALA A 305 7.09 9.64 26.26
CA ALA A 305 6.38 8.60 25.55
C ALA A 305 7.23 7.32 25.40
N ILE A 306 6.90 6.29 26.18
CA ILE A 306 7.56 4.97 26.15
C ILE A 306 7.57 4.33 24.75
N MET A 307 6.57 4.65 23.90
CA MET A 307 6.44 4.11 22.54
C MET A 307 5.79 5.13 21.58
N CYS A 308 6.27 5.16 20.34
CA CYS A 308 5.73 5.98 19.27
C CYS A 308 4.32 5.53 18.85
N TYR A 309 3.34 6.41 19.02
CA TYR A 309 1.94 6.18 18.63
C TYR A 309 1.73 5.97 17.11
N ALA A 310 2.65 6.43 16.27
CA ALA A 310 2.52 6.36 14.80
C ALA A 310 3.14 5.11 14.17
N CYS A 311 4.20 4.53 14.76
CA CYS A 311 4.90 3.37 14.19
C CYS A 311 5.19 2.22 15.18
N GLY A 312 4.83 2.34 16.46
CA GLY A 312 5.05 1.31 17.47
C GLY A 312 6.50 1.13 17.94
N HIS A 313 7.44 1.99 17.51
CA HIS A 313 8.83 1.96 17.96
C HIS A 313 8.93 2.39 19.43
N ARG A 314 9.58 1.59 20.29
CA ARG A 314 9.82 1.88 21.71
C ARG A 314 10.96 2.89 21.86
N LEU A 315 10.84 3.85 22.77
CA LEU A 315 11.72 5.04 22.82
C LEU A 315 12.54 5.19 24.10
N GLN A 316 12.21 4.45 25.16
CA GLN A 316 12.97 4.48 26.41
C GLN A 316 13.90 3.26 26.51
N GLU A 317 15.21 3.55 26.43
CA GLU A 317 16.27 2.72 27.00
C GLU A 317 16.72 3.36 28.32
N GLU A 318 16.41 2.65 29.40
CA GLU A 318 16.77 2.79 30.82
C GLU A 318 17.68 3.95 31.27
N THR A 319 17.07 5.01 31.81
CA THR A 319 17.72 5.93 32.77
C THR A 319 17.25 5.64 34.20
N ALA A 320 17.52 4.43 34.71
CA ALA A 320 17.11 4.00 36.06
C ALA A 320 18.01 2.89 36.63
N VAL A 321 19.33 3.15 36.72
CA VAL A 321 20.25 2.32 37.50
C VAL A 321 20.98 3.21 38.52
N GLU A 322 20.64 3.03 39.79
CA GLU A 322 21.59 2.85 40.91
C GLU A 322 20.86 2.13 42.07
N GLU A 323 21.62 1.32 42.80
CA GLU A 323 21.27 0.55 44.02
C GLU A 323 20.41 -0.75 43.91
N ALA A 324 21.12 -1.88 43.90
CA ALA A 324 20.80 -3.18 44.52
C ALA A 324 19.64 -4.05 43.95
N THR A 325 19.73 -5.38 43.81
CA THR A 325 20.73 -6.39 44.26
C THR A 325 21.03 -7.45 43.18
N GLU A 326 22.22 -8.06 43.20
CA GLU A 326 22.55 -9.26 42.41
C GLU A 326 21.72 -10.49 42.82
N THR A 327 21.24 -11.33 41.87
CA THR A 327 21.27 -12.81 41.95
C THR A 327 20.73 -13.52 40.68
N GLU A 328 21.36 -14.65 40.32
CA GLU A 328 20.79 -15.83 39.61
C GLU A 328 20.02 -15.67 38.26
N GLY A 329 20.74 -15.50 37.15
CA GLY A 329 20.76 -16.55 36.10
C GLY A 329 19.58 -16.74 35.11
N GLU A 330 19.17 -15.72 34.35
CA GLU A 330 18.31 -15.92 33.17
C GLU A 330 19.06 -16.63 32.01
N SER A 331 18.92 -17.96 31.91
CA SER A 331 19.56 -18.74 30.83
C SER A 331 18.69 -18.80 29.57
N GLU A 332 19.08 -18.09 28.50
CA GLU A 332 18.40 -18.19 27.21
C GLU A 332 18.71 -19.50 26.47
N ILE A 333 17.69 -20.11 25.87
CA ILE A 333 17.76 -21.35 25.11
C ILE A 333 17.17 -21.11 23.70
N PRO A 334 17.80 -21.55 22.60
CA PRO A 334 17.22 -21.43 21.27
C PRO A 334 16.00 -22.35 21.11
N CYS A 335 14.87 -21.78 20.67
CA CYS A 335 13.65 -22.52 20.38
C CYS A 335 13.90 -23.61 19.31
N PRO A 336 13.55 -24.89 19.56
CA PRO A 336 13.84 -26.00 18.64
C PRO A 336 13.10 -25.92 17.30
N ALA A 337 12.02 -25.11 17.21
CA ALA A 337 11.23 -24.95 15.99
C ALA A 337 11.69 -23.81 15.07
N CYS A 338 12.41 -22.80 15.57
CA CYS A 338 12.77 -21.60 14.80
C CYS A 338 14.15 -20.99 15.10
N GLY A 339 14.88 -21.50 16.10
CA GLY A 339 16.21 -21.00 16.50
C GLY A 339 16.22 -19.68 17.27
N THR A 340 15.06 -19.03 17.48
CA THR A 340 14.96 -17.79 18.28
C THR A 340 15.32 -18.07 19.74
N MET A 341 16.23 -17.29 20.32
CA MET A 341 16.53 -17.34 21.75
C MET A 341 15.28 -17.00 22.56
N ILE A 342 14.97 -17.82 23.56
CA ILE A 342 13.86 -17.65 24.50
C ILE A 342 14.35 -17.97 25.91
N SER A 343 13.78 -17.32 26.93
CA SER A 343 14.05 -17.66 28.33
C SER A 343 13.76 -19.14 28.60
N SER A 344 14.54 -19.80 29.46
CA SER A 344 14.38 -21.23 29.77
C SER A 344 12.98 -21.63 30.26
N ASP A 345 12.27 -20.72 30.94
CA ASP A 345 10.91 -20.92 31.45
C ASP A 345 9.79 -20.54 30.46
N ALA A 346 10.13 -20.17 29.21
CA ALA A 346 9.16 -19.71 28.21
C ALA A 346 8.28 -20.88 27.69
N ILE A 347 7.13 -21.07 28.33
CA ILE A 347 6.08 -22.08 28.00
C ILE A 347 5.72 -22.08 26.50
N MET A 348 5.88 -20.96 25.80
CA MET A 348 5.62 -20.84 24.36
C MET A 348 6.60 -19.83 23.73
N CYS A 349 7.22 -20.19 22.60
CA CYS A 349 8.12 -19.29 21.88
C CYS A 349 7.33 -18.13 21.25
N TYR A 350 7.67 -16.89 21.65
CA TYR A 350 6.99 -15.67 21.20
C TYR A 350 7.08 -15.44 19.69
N ALA A 351 8.11 -15.96 19.01
CA ALA A 351 8.35 -15.70 17.59
C ALA A 351 7.67 -16.70 16.63
N CYS A 352 7.40 -17.94 17.07
CA CYS A 352 6.81 -18.99 16.21
C CYS A 352 5.60 -19.72 16.81
N GLY A 353 5.25 -19.46 18.08
CA GLY A 353 4.14 -20.12 18.76
C GLY A 353 4.39 -21.58 19.17
N HIS A 354 5.62 -22.08 19.08
CA HIS A 354 5.94 -23.45 19.51
C HIS A 354 5.90 -23.58 21.04
N ARG A 355 5.14 -24.55 21.57
CA ARG A 355 4.94 -24.76 23.02
C ARG A 355 6.02 -25.67 23.60
N MET A 356 6.68 -25.22 24.66
CA MET A 356 7.88 -25.84 25.27
C MET A 356 7.52 -26.68 26.52
N GLY A 357 6.43 -27.47 26.50
CA GLY A 357 5.80 -27.91 27.76
C GLY A 357 4.98 -29.20 27.78
N ASP A 358 5.18 -30.14 26.86
CA ASP A 358 4.61 -31.50 26.87
C ASP A 358 5.55 -32.44 26.09
N GLU A 359 6.02 -33.61 26.54
CA GLU A 359 6.25 -34.18 27.88
C GLU A 359 7.52 -35.04 27.78
N ASP A 360 8.32 -35.20 28.84
CA ASP A 360 9.35 -36.26 28.85
C ASP A 360 9.59 -36.87 30.24
N LYS A 361 8.60 -37.62 30.73
CA LYS A 361 8.70 -38.44 31.96
C LYS A 361 8.26 -39.89 31.77
N ALA A 362 8.47 -40.44 30.57
CA ALA A 362 8.05 -41.80 30.22
C ALA A 362 9.20 -42.68 29.66
N SER A 363 9.56 -43.71 30.43
CA SER A 363 10.23 -44.94 29.96
C SER A 363 11.70 -44.90 29.50
N LYS A 364 12.58 -45.21 30.45
CA LYS A 364 13.92 -45.80 30.23
C LYS A 364 13.94 -46.86 29.11
N LYS A 365 14.78 -46.71 28.09
CA LYS A 365 15.53 -47.83 27.47
C LYS A 365 16.89 -47.37 26.93
N ALA A 366 17.91 -48.19 27.19
CA ALA A 366 19.24 -48.13 26.61
C ALA A 366 19.77 -49.59 26.50
N PRO A 367 20.87 -49.87 25.77
CA PRO A 367 21.58 -49.06 24.77
C PRO A 367 21.65 -49.76 23.39
N VAL A 368 22.12 -49.07 22.34
CA VAL A 368 22.70 -49.72 21.15
C VAL A 368 24.02 -49.04 20.76
N SER A 369 25.11 -49.80 20.74
CA SER A 369 26.45 -49.32 20.40
C SER A 369 26.75 -49.47 18.90
N VAL A 370 26.98 -48.35 18.21
CA VAL A 370 27.38 -48.36 16.80
C VAL A 370 28.89 -48.63 16.70
N LYS A 371 29.28 -49.73 16.04
CA LYS A 371 30.69 -50.10 15.84
C LYS A 371 31.36 -49.19 14.81
N LYS A 372 32.50 -48.60 15.20
CA LYS A 372 33.32 -47.73 14.35
C LYS A 372 34.04 -48.55 13.29
N VAL A 373 33.56 -48.54 12.04
CA VAL A 373 34.15 -49.31 10.93
C VAL A 373 35.50 -48.71 10.54
N LEU A 374 36.56 -49.51 10.62
CA LEU A 374 37.90 -49.13 10.16
C LEU A 374 37.91 -49.02 8.62
N LYS A 375 38.36 -47.89 8.09
CA LYS A 375 38.70 -47.77 6.66
C LYS A 375 39.90 -48.67 6.36
N LYS A 376 39.66 -49.77 5.64
CA LYS A 376 40.72 -50.69 5.23
C LYS A 376 41.61 -50.01 4.19
N LYS A 377 42.90 -49.89 4.49
CA LYS A 377 43.91 -49.32 3.59
C LYS A 377 44.06 -50.26 2.38
N VAL A 378 43.87 -49.74 1.18
CA VAL A 378 44.23 -50.44 -0.07
C VAL A 378 45.75 -50.31 -0.25
N ILE A 379 46.35 -51.34 -0.86
CA ILE A 379 47.78 -51.44 -1.18
C ILE A 379 48.01 -50.81 -2.55
#